data_AF-A0A7X7MFP2-F1
#
_entry.id   AF-A0A7X7MFP2-F1
#
_cell.length_a   1.000
_cell.length_b   1.000
_cell.length_c   1.000
_cell.angle_alpha   90.00
_cell.angle_beta   90.00
_cell.angle_gamma   90.00
#
_symmetry.space_group_name_H-M   'P 1'
#
loop_
_entity.id
_entity.type
_entity.pdbx_description
1 polymer ?
#
loop_
_entity_poly.entity_id
_entity_poly.type
_entity_poly.pdbx_seq_one_letter_code
_entity_poly.pdbx_strand_id
1 'polypeptide(L)'
;VTVLSGSGRLLTQATIALQPGSLRHLRVVLPTPASRLWSALVNGGEAPVAREAGAGGETLSIALEGVAHEALAHVALVYAEALPGAGLDGRRELLAPRFPDLPLRDIQWRLFVPTEYRWRLRGGDLDPEAAGATLRSFGKAAYETAVQQAQAASLTTARGNLQSLDTLLKAGRQLDARNALQQAVNLSQGEQALNEDARVQFRNVVRQQVKMGLVNRRQALRAEKNIYDEGAPQAQTGWNDGNFDERYVRQVEEQLDAADRDNLDRVADKMVEQQVQAATAATAIRIAMPEHGREIRLRRALLNAGGGTLRVVFEARRAPAGMRLLAYWPLLPACLGCWLLLRLALGAKR
;
A
#
# COMPACT_ATOMS: atom_id res chain seq x y z
N VAL A 1 -2.52 -8.28 -8.35
CA VAL A 1 -1.94 -8.11 -9.70
C VAL A 1 -0.60 -8.79 -9.74
N THR A 2 -0.34 -9.65 -10.72
CA THR A 2 0.97 -10.30 -10.91
C THR A 2 1.46 -10.10 -12.33
N VAL A 3 2.69 -9.64 -12.47
CA VAL A 3 3.38 -9.51 -13.76
C VAL A 3 4.45 -10.57 -13.83
N LEU A 4 4.43 -11.37 -14.90
CA LEU A 4 5.43 -12.40 -15.15
C LEU A 4 6.45 -11.90 -16.18
N SER A 5 7.71 -12.27 -16.02
CA SER A 5 8.75 -12.10 -17.02
C SER A 5 8.98 -13.39 -17.80
N GLY A 6 9.54 -13.28 -19.01
CA GLY A 6 9.89 -14.45 -19.82
C GLY A 6 10.97 -15.35 -19.18
N SER A 7 11.71 -14.84 -18.19
CA SER A 7 12.70 -15.58 -17.39
C SER A 7 12.10 -16.33 -16.20
N GLY A 8 10.79 -16.24 -15.96
CA GLY A 8 10.13 -16.90 -14.84
C GLY A 8 10.17 -16.10 -13.53
N ARG A 9 10.58 -14.83 -13.57
CA ARG A 9 10.45 -13.91 -12.43
C ARG A 9 9.03 -13.36 -12.39
N LEU A 10 8.53 -13.08 -11.20
CA LEU A 10 7.24 -12.46 -11.03
C LEU A 10 7.30 -11.34 -10.00
N LEU A 11 6.53 -10.29 -10.25
CA LEU A 11 6.29 -9.19 -9.34
C LEU A 11 4.78 -9.16 -9.05
N THR A 12 4.41 -9.23 -7.78
CA THR A 12 3.02 -9.25 -7.37
C THR A 12 2.74 -8.10 -6.43
N GLN A 13 1.66 -7.38 -6.73
CA GLN A 13 1.02 -6.44 -5.81
C GLN A 13 -0.29 -7.05 -5.33
N ALA A 14 -0.39 -7.30 -4.03
CA ALA A 14 -1.63 -7.66 -3.34
C ALA A 14 -2.20 -6.40 -2.66
N THR A 15 -3.50 -6.18 -2.77
CA THR A 15 -4.18 -5.05 -2.13
C THR A 15 -5.42 -5.56 -1.42
N ILE A 16 -5.62 -5.12 -0.19
CA ILE A 16 -6.67 -5.58 0.71
C ILE A 16 -7.32 -4.35 1.32
N ALA A 17 -8.65 -4.33 1.31
CA ALA A 17 -9.43 -3.41 2.11
C ALA A 17 -10.02 -4.20 3.29
N LEU A 18 -9.75 -3.76 4.51
CA LEU A 18 -10.31 -4.38 5.72
C LEU A 18 -10.68 -3.32 6.76
N GLN A 19 -11.63 -3.62 7.63
CA GLN A 19 -11.82 -2.89 8.88
C GLN A 19 -11.00 -3.61 9.95
N PRO A 20 -9.97 -2.98 10.55
CA PRO A 20 -9.11 -3.66 11.52
C PRO A 20 -9.86 -4.17 12.73
N GLY A 21 -10.90 -3.47 13.19
CA GLY A 21 -11.53 -3.78 14.48
C GLY A 21 -10.46 -3.79 15.57
N SER A 22 -10.32 -4.90 16.30
CA SER A 22 -9.28 -5.09 17.32
C SER A 22 -7.90 -5.53 16.80
N LEU A 23 -7.75 -5.75 15.48
CA LEU A 23 -6.49 -6.20 14.89
C LEU A 23 -5.46 -5.08 14.91
N ARG A 24 -4.37 -5.29 15.64
CA ARG A 24 -3.20 -4.39 15.64
C ARG A 24 -2.24 -4.67 14.50
N HIS A 25 -2.25 -5.90 14.00
CA HIS A 25 -1.38 -6.33 12.92
C HIS A 25 -2.14 -7.23 11.94
N LEU A 26 -1.79 -7.12 10.67
CA LEU A 26 -2.23 -8.04 9.63
C LEU A 26 -1.16 -9.12 9.44
N ARG A 27 -1.53 -10.38 9.70
CA ARG A 27 -0.66 -11.51 9.41
C ARG A 27 -0.78 -11.94 7.95
N VAL A 28 0.37 -12.13 7.30
CA VAL A 28 0.47 -12.51 5.90
C VAL A 28 1.53 -13.59 5.73
N VAL A 29 1.19 -14.64 5.00
CA VAL A 29 2.16 -15.68 4.59
C VAL A 29 2.39 -15.54 3.10
N LEU A 30 3.63 -15.29 2.71
CA LEU A 30 3.99 -15.19 1.30
C LEU A 30 3.87 -16.56 0.61
N PRO A 31 3.67 -16.59 -0.73
CA PRO A 31 3.43 -17.82 -1.49
C PRO A 31 4.47 -18.93 -1.28
N THR A 32 5.74 -18.56 -1.24
CA THR A 32 6.87 -19.50 -1.13
C THR A 32 7.97 -18.93 -0.25
N PRO A 33 8.86 -19.78 0.32
CA PRO A 33 10.02 -19.31 1.07
C PRO A 33 11.01 -18.46 0.25
N ALA A 34 10.96 -18.56 -1.07
CA ALA A 34 11.79 -17.76 -1.98
C ALA A 34 11.20 -16.37 -2.27
N SER A 35 9.95 -16.13 -1.88
CA SER A 35 9.27 -14.85 -2.05
C SER A 35 9.92 -13.77 -1.18
N ARG A 36 10.15 -12.60 -1.75
CA ARG A 36 10.76 -11.45 -1.07
C ARG A 36 9.81 -10.27 -1.06
N LEU A 37 9.39 -9.85 0.13
CA LEU A 37 8.68 -8.59 0.32
C LEU A 37 9.58 -7.41 -0.07
N TRP A 38 9.07 -6.50 -0.90
CA TRP A 38 9.73 -5.26 -1.29
C TRP A 38 9.11 -4.03 -0.65
N SER A 39 7.78 -4.03 -0.45
CA SER A 39 7.08 -2.91 0.15
C SER A 39 5.79 -3.38 0.83
N ALA A 40 5.47 -2.77 1.97
CA ALA A 40 4.20 -2.90 2.66
C ALA A 40 3.69 -1.50 3.01
N LEU A 41 2.50 -1.18 2.55
CA LEU A 41 1.87 0.12 2.75
C LEU A 41 0.53 -0.06 3.46
N VAL A 42 0.25 0.80 4.43
CA VAL A 42 -1.07 0.93 5.09
C VAL A 42 -1.56 2.35 4.86
N ASN A 43 -2.73 2.48 4.22
CA ASN A 43 -3.31 3.75 3.78
C ASN A 43 -2.33 4.61 2.95
N GLY A 44 -1.42 3.94 2.24
CA GLY A 44 -0.42 4.58 1.38
C GLY A 44 0.84 5.10 2.09
N GLY A 45 0.93 4.97 3.42
CA GLY A 45 2.16 5.17 4.18
C GLY A 45 2.93 3.86 4.36
N GLU A 46 4.26 3.92 4.55
CA GLU A 46 5.07 2.75 4.83
C GLU A 46 4.69 2.18 6.20
N ALA A 47 4.48 0.86 6.26
CA ALA A 47 4.10 0.16 7.47
C ALA A 47 5.26 -0.70 7.99
N PRO A 48 5.58 -0.64 9.30
CA PRO A 48 6.50 -1.57 9.92
C PRO A 48 6.08 -3.03 9.69
N VAL A 49 7.04 -3.88 9.34
CA VAL A 49 6.81 -5.31 9.12
C VAL A 49 7.74 -6.12 10.01
N ALA A 50 7.15 -6.88 10.93
CA ALA A 50 7.86 -7.89 11.70
C ALA A 50 7.85 -9.24 10.97
N ARG A 51 8.92 -10.03 11.13
CA ARG A 51 9.03 -11.38 10.59
C ARG A 51 8.98 -12.37 11.73
N GLU A 52 8.03 -13.28 11.70
CA GLU A 52 7.85 -14.32 12.71
C GLU A 52 8.11 -15.69 12.08
N ALA A 53 9.09 -16.41 12.62
CA ALA A 53 9.34 -17.79 12.23
C ALA A 53 8.34 -18.72 12.94
N GLY A 54 7.60 -19.51 12.17
CA GLY A 54 6.65 -20.49 12.70
C GLY A 54 6.79 -21.86 12.03
N ALA A 55 6.14 -22.88 12.62
CA ALA A 55 6.15 -24.26 12.13
C ALA A 55 5.61 -24.42 10.69
N GLY A 56 4.88 -23.42 10.16
CA GLY A 56 4.31 -23.37 8.82
C GLY A 56 5.02 -22.44 7.83
N GLY A 57 6.19 -21.91 8.19
CA GLY A 57 6.95 -20.93 7.39
C GLY A 57 7.01 -19.53 8.03
N GLU A 58 7.68 -18.60 7.36
CA GLU A 58 7.77 -17.20 7.78
C GLU A 58 6.41 -16.50 7.61
N THR A 59 5.91 -15.92 8.70
CA THR A 59 4.72 -15.06 8.70
C THR A 59 5.16 -13.62 8.87
N LEU A 60 4.61 -12.73 8.05
CA LEU A 60 4.82 -11.30 8.12
C LEU A 60 3.70 -10.68 8.95
N SER A 61 4.07 -9.86 9.94
CA SER A 61 3.16 -9.12 10.79
C SER A 61 3.25 -7.65 10.42
N ILE A 62 2.26 -7.15 9.68
CA ILE A 62 2.23 -5.76 9.20
C ILE A 62 1.47 -4.94 10.23
N ALA A 63 2.12 -3.92 10.80
CA ALA A 63 1.48 -3.03 11.75
C ALA A 63 0.31 -2.28 11.09
N LEU A 64 -0.87 -2.34 11.72
CA LEU A 64 -2.04 -1.52 11.38
C LEU A 64 -2.16 -0.32 12.32
N GLU A 65 -1.09 -0.01 13.04
CA GLU A 65 -1.04 1.09 13.99
C GLU A 65 -1.39 2.42 13.32
N GLY A 66 -2.21 3.22 14.00
CA GLY A 66 -2.70 4.49 13.47
C GLY A 66 -3.95 4.41 12.61
N VAL A 67 -4.51 3.21 12.36
CA VAL A 67 -5.85 3.10 11.77
C VAL A 67 -6.90 3.05 12.88
N ALA A 68 -7.90 3.93 12.80
CA ALA A 68 -9.04 3.88 13.72
C ALA A 68 -9.80 2.55 13.55
N HIS A 69 -10.27 1.96 14.66
CA HIS A 69 -10.90 0.64 14.70
C HIS A 69 -12.02 0.44 13.66
N GLU A 70 -12.85 1.47 13.48
CA GLU A 70 -14.02 1.48 12.58
C GLU A 70 -13.68 1.94 11.15
N ALA A 71 -12.46 2.44 10.92
CA ALA A 71 -12.05 2.96 9.62
C ALA A 71 -11.64 1.82 8.68
N LEU A 72 -11.94 2.00 7.39
CA LEU A 72 -11.45 1.11 6.35
C LEU A 72 -9.94 1.33 6.16
N ALA A 73 -9.15 0.28 6.39
CA ALA A 73 -7.73 0.22 6.09
C ALA A 73 -7.49 -0.34 4.68
N HIS A 74 -6.59 0.30 3.94
CA HIS A 74 -6.08 -0.22 2.68
C HIS A 74 -4.64 -0.67 2.84
N VAL A 75 -4.42 -1.99 2.77
CA VAL A 75 -3.07 -2.58 2.84
C VAL A 75 -2.62 -2.97 1.45
N ALA A 76 -1.44 -2.51 1.03
CA ALA A 76 -0.82 -2.88 -0.23
C ALA A 76 0.54 -3.53 0.02
N LEU A 77 0.76 -4.68 -0.60
CA LEU A 77 1.99 -5.46 -0.47
C LEU A 77 2.57 -5.69 -1.84
N VAL A 78 3.84 -5.37 -2.02
CA VAL A 78 4.58 -5.71 -3.23
C VAL A 78 5.67 -6.71 -2.87
N TYR A 79 5.66 -7.85 -3.53
CA TYR A 79 6.66 -8.89 -3.35
C TYR A 79 7.08 -9.47 -4.69
N ALA A 80 8.32 -9.95 -4.74
CA ALA A 80 8.90 -10.58 -5.92
C ALA A 80 9.24 -12.04 -5.63
N GLU A 81 9.16 -12.86 -6.67
CA GLU A 81 9.48 -14.28 -6.61
C GLU A 81 10.09 -14.73 -7.95
N ALA A 82 10.75 -15.88 -7.94
CA ALA A 82 11.18 -16.57 -9.15
C ALA A 82 10.61 -17.99 -9.14
N LEU A 83 9.95 -18.37 -10.23
CA LEU A 83 9.48 -19.74 -10.41
C LEU A 83 10.66 -20.70 -10.59
N PRO A 84 10.53 -21.97 -10.15
CA PRO A 84 11.58 -22.96 -10.33
C PRO A 84 11.83 -23.26 -11.82
N GLY A 85 13.09 -23.42 -12.21
CA GLY A 85 13.51 -23.72 -13.59
C GLY A 85 13.76 -22.47 -14.46
N ALA A 86 14.12 -22.69 -15.73
CA ALA A 86 14.40 -21.61 -16.67
C ALA A 86 13.13 -21.23 -17.46
N GLY A 87 12.60 -20.03 -17.22
CA GLY A 87 11.48 -19.47 -17.99
C GLY A 87 10.09 -19.99 -17.59
N LEU A 88 9.11 -19.81 -18.48
CA LEU A 88 7.70 -20.13 -18.22
C LEU A 88 7.22 -21.41 -18.89
N ASP A 89 8.02 -22.06 -19.75
CA ASP A 89 7.61 -23.24 -20.50
C ASP A 89 7.13 -24.38 -19.60
N GLY A 90 6.06 -25.05 -20.01
CA GLY A 90 5.43 -26.16 -19.30
C GLY A 90 4.29 -25.73 -18.37
N ARG A 91 3.93 -26.65 -17.47
CA ARG A 91 2.89 -26.42 -16.44
C ARG A 91 3.49 -25.62 -15.28
N ARG A 92 2.80 -24.56 -14.89
CA ARG A 92 3.19 -23.62 -13.83
C ARG A 92 2.05 -23.45 -12.84
N GLU A 93 2.43 -23.23 -11.59
CA GLU A 93 1.53 -23.00 -10.48
C GLU A 93 1.91 -21.68 -9.81
N LEU A 94 0.92 -20.81 -9.60
CA LEU A 94 1.06 -19.57 -8.84
C LEU A 94 0.19 -19.67 -7.61
N LEU A 95 0.73 -19.22 -6.48
CA LEU A 95 0.01 -19.12 -5.22
C LEU A 95 -0.13 -17.63 -4.86
N ALA A 96 -1.30 -17.25 -4.37
CA ALA A 96 -1.54 -15.93 -3.80
C ALA A 96 -0.97 -15.89 -2.36
N PRO A 97 -0.71 -14.69 -1.79
CA PRO A 97 -0.39 -14.61 -0.37
C PRO A 97 -1.60 -15.07 0.45
N ARG A 98 -1.34 -15.69 1.59
CA ARG A 98 -2.37 -16.18 2.52
C ARG A 98 -2.52 -15.21 3.69
N PHE A 99 -3.75 -15.10 4.18
CA PHE A 99 -4.10 -14.26 5.33
C PHE A 99 -4.71 -15.17 6.40
N PRO A 100 -3.91 -15.67 7.36
CA PRO A 100 -4.33 -16.67 8.34
C PRO A 100 -5.62 -16.31 9.08
N ASP A 101 -5.81 -15.02 9.37
CA ASP A 101 -6.89 -14.53 10.24
C ASP A 101 -8.10 -13.98 9.49
N LEU A 102 -8.02 -13.89 8.16
CA LEU A 102 -9.02 -13.18 7.39
C LEU A 102 -9.72 -14.11 6.40
N PRO A 103 -11.07 -14.23 6.46
CA PRO A 103 -11.83 -14.64 5.30
C PRO A 103 -11.71 -13.55 4.22
N LEU A 104 -11.68 -13.97 2.95
CA LEU A 104 -11.57 -13.04 1.83
C LEU A 104 -12.85 -13.05 1.01
N ARG A 105 -13.31 -11.87 0.60
CA ARG A 105 -14.41 -11.68 -0.35
C ARG A 105 -13.96 -10.82 -1.52
N ASP A 106 -14.72 -10.85 -2.61
CA ASP A 106 -14.51 -10.01 -3.79
C ASP A 106 -13.08 -10.13 -4.36
N ILE A 107 -12.61 -11.37 -4.45
CA ILE A 107 -11.23 -11.69 -4.80
C ILE A 107 -11.05 -11.51 -6.30
N GLN A 108 -10.06 -10.71 -6.68
CA GLN A 108 -9.66 -10.50 -8.07
C GLN A 108 -8.16 -10.70 -8.25
N TRP A 109 -7.78 -11.43 -9.29
CA TRP A 109 -6.39 -11.63 -9.66
C TRP A 109 -6.19 -11.33 -11.15
N ARG A 110 -5.50 -10.23 -11.42
CA ARG A 110 -5.01 -9.88 -12.76
C ARG A 110 -3.61 -10.42 -12.96
N LEU A 111 -3.41 -11.24 -13.98
CA LEU A 111 -2.11 -11.78 -14.41
C LEU A 111 -1.70 -11.15 -15.73
N PHE A 112 -0.43 -10.78 -15.85
CA PHE A 112 0.16 -10.25 -17.08
C PHE A 112 1.24 -11.21 -17.55
N VAL A 113 0.94 -11.95 -18.61
CA VAL A 113 1.84 -12.98 -19.16
C VAL A 113 2.56 -12.42 -20.39
N PRO A 114 3.89 -12.61 -20.51
CA PRO A 114 4.65 -12.12 -21.66
C PRO A 114 4.11 -12.60 -23.00
N THR A 115 4.18 -11.74 -24.02
CA THR A 115 3.55 -11.98 -25.32
C THR A 115 4.17 -13.13 -26.11
N GLU A 116 5.44 -13.43 -25.82
CA GLU A 116 6.22 -14.51 -26.41
C GLU A 116 5.77 -15.89 -25.94
N TYR A 117 4.93 -15.99 -24.91
CA TYR A 117 4.31 -17.23 -24.48
C TYR A 117 2.83 -17.27 -24.91
N ARG A 118 2.43 -18.44 -25.42
CA ARG A 118 1.03 -18.85 -25.43
C ARG A 118 0.74 -19.50 -24.10
N TRP A 119 -0.41 -19.19 -23.52
CA TRP A 119 -0.79 -19.72 -22.22
C TRP A 119 -2.19 -20.33 -22.31
N ARG A 120 -2.47 -21.28 -21.42
CA ARG A 120 -3.80 -21.87 -21.23
C ARG A 120 -4.02 -22.17 -19.75
N LEU A 121 -5.14 -21.72 -19.20
CA LEU A 121 -5.57 -22.09 -17.85
C LEU A 121 -5.81 -23.60 -17.80
N ARG A 122 -5.24 -24.27 -16.80
CA ARG A 122 -5.38 -25.73 -16.58
C ARG A 122 -6.13 -26.07 -15.29
N GLY A 123 -6.35 -25.08 -14.43
CA GLY A 123 -7.10 -25.21 -13.19
C GLY A 123 -6.71 -24.12 -12.21
N GLY A 124 -7.12 -24.30 -10.96
CA GLY A 124 -6.92 -23.33 -9.89
C GLY A 124 -8.21 -23.11 -9.13
N ASP A 125 -8.16 -22.13 -8.23
CA ASP A 125 -9.21 -21.85 -7.26
C ASP A 125 -10.01 -20.59 -7.61
N LEU A 126 -9.76 -20.00 -8.79
CA LEU A 126 -10.41 -18.81 -9.32
C LEU A 126 -10.97 -19.06 -10.72
N ASP A 127 -12.08 -18.39 -11.02
CA ASP A 127 -12.77 -18.49 -12.31
C ASP A 127 -12.28 -17.41 -13.28
N PRO A 128 -12.01 -17.74 -14.55
CA PRO A 128 -11.68 -16.74 -15.55
C PRO A 128 -12.88 -15.85 -15.86
N GLU A 129 -12.65 -14.55 -15.99
CA GLU A 129 -13.64 -13.64 -16.57
C GLU A 129 -13.76 -13.90 -18.07
N ALA A 130 -15.00 -13.90 -18.60
CA ALA A 130 -15.28 -14.18 -20.00
C ALA A 130 -14.69 -13.14 -20.99
N ALA A 131 -14.15 -12.02 -20.48
CA ALA A 131 -13.52 -11.00 -21.30
C ALA A 131 -12.26 -11.57 -22.00
N GLY A 132 -12.18 -11.38 -23.32
CA GLY A 132 -11.04 -11.80 -24.11
C GLY A 132 -9.71 -11.23 -23.58
N ALA A 133 -8.62 -12.00 -23.74
CA ALA A 133 -7.29 -11.58 -23.30
C ALA A 133 -6.91 -10.23 -23.93
N THR A 134 -6.74 -9.21 -23.09
CA THR A 134 -6.39 -7.85 -23.54
C THR A 134 -4.88 -7.72 -23.59
N LEU A 135 -4.32 -7.23 -24.70
CA LEU A 135 -2.90 -6.94 -24.79
C LEU A 135 -2.61 -5.59 -24.15
N ARG A 136 -1.62 -5.55 -23.25
CA ARG A 136 -1.21 -4.35 -22.51
C ARG A 136 0.26 -4.08 -22.75
N SER A 137 0.59 -2.81 -22.94
CA SER A 137 1.95 -2.32 -23.08
C SER A 137 2.26 -1.36 -21.94
N PHE A 138 3.32 -1.64 -21.20
CA PHE A 138 3.87 -0.72 -20.20
C PHE A 138 5.16 -0.09 -20.74
N GLY A 139 5.16 1.24 -20.84
CA GLY A 139 6.30 2.05 -21.28
C GLY A 139 6.30 3.39 -20.55
N LYS A 140 7.16 4.32 -20.97
CA LYS A 140 7.34 5.63 -20.28
C LYS A 140 6.02 6.37 -20.03
N ALA A 141 5.19 6.55 -21.06
CA ALA A 141 3.92 7.27 -20.92
C ALA A 141 2.94 6.57 -19.94
N ALA A 142 2.91 5.23 -19.95
CA ALA A 142 2.07 4.46 -19.02
C ALA A 142 2.56 4.61 -17.57
N TYR A 143 3.88 4.61 -17.38
CA TYR A 143 4.50 4.88 -16.09
C TYR A 143 4.18 6.29 -15.58
N GLU A 144 4.38 7.32 -16.41
CA GLU A 144 4.07 8.71 -16.05
C GLU A 144 2.59 8.89 -15.67
N THR A 145 1.69 8.27 -16.44
CA THR A 145 0.25 8.27 -16.16
C THR A 145 -0.05 7.60 -14.81
N ALA A 146 0.55 6.44 -14.54
CA ALA A 146 0.36 5.71 -13.28
C ALA A 146 0.86 6.53 -12.08
N VAL A 147 2.00 7.18 -12.20
CA VAL A 147 2.56 8.06 -11.16
C VAL A 147 1.64 9.27 -10.92
N GLN A 148 1.17 9.92 -11.99
CA GLN A 148 0.24 11.06 -11.88
C GLN A 148 -1.08 10.67 -11.21
N GLN A 149 -1.66 9.53 -11.58
CA GLN A 149 -2.88 9.02 -10.96
C GLN A 149 -2.67 8.68 -9.47
N ALA A 150 -1.56 8.02 -9.14
CA ALA A 150 -1.22 7.71 -7.75
C ALA A 150 -1.01 8.99 -6.92
N GLN A 151 -0.40 10.03 -7.51
CA GLN A 151 -0.21 11.32 -6.86
C GLN A 151 -1.56 12.02 -6.64
N ALA A 152 -2.41 12.09 -7.67
CA ALA A 152 -3.72 12.71 -7.57
C ALA A 152 -4.62 12.03 -6.51
N ALA A 153 -4.60 10.70 -6.45
CA ALA A 153 -5.30 9.95 -5.41
C ALA A 153 -4.75 10.26 -4.02
N SER A 154 -3.43 10.31 -3.85
CA SER A 154 -2.78 10.63 -2.57
C SER A 154 -3.14 12.03 -2.08
N LEU A 155 -3.11 13.03 -2.97
CA LEU A 155 -3.52 14.40 -2.64
C LEU A 155 -5.00 14.51 -2.29
N THR A 156 -5.87 13.73 -2.95
CA THR A 156 -7.30 13.68 -2.63
C THR A 156 -7.52 13.14 -1.22
N THR A 157 -6.87 12.03 -0.86
CA THR A 157 -6.94 11.47 0.49
C THR A 157 -6.34 12.42 1.54
N ALA A 158 -5.21 13.06 1.25
CA ALA A 158 -4.59 14.03 2.16
C ALA A 158 -5.54 15.19 2.48
N ARG A 159 -6.22 15.75 1.46
CA ARG A 159 -7.23 16.80 1.66
C ARG A 159 -8.42 16.30 2.48
N GLY A 160 -8.90 15.08 2.23
CA GLY A 160 -9.97 14.47 3.03
C GLY A 160 -9.60 14.34 4.51
N ASN A 161 -8.36 13.91 4.80
CA ASN A 161 -7.86 13.83 6.16
C ASN A 161 -7.84 15.19 6.85
N LEU A 162 -7.37 16.25 6.18
CA LEU A 162 -7.39 17.61 6.72
C LEU A 162 -8.81 18.14 6.93
N GLN A 163 -9.74 17.86 6.01
CA GLN A 163 -11.15 18.27 6.14
C GLN A 163 -11.83 17.60 7.34
N SER A 164 -11.47 16.35 7.66
CA SER A 164 -12.03 15.63 8.82
C SER A 164 -11.50 16.12 10.18
N LEU A 165 -10.42 16.92 10.18
CA LEU A 165 -9.69 17.30 11.39
C LEU A 165 -10.58 18.00 12.43
N ASP A 166 -11.30 19.04 12.02
CA ASP A 166 -12.17 19.82 12.92
C ASP A 166 -13.25 18.94 13.57
N THR A 167 -13.79 17.98 12.81
CA THR A 167 -14.78 17.03 13.34
C THR A 167 -14.16 16.10 14.39
N LEU A 168 -12.95 15.58 14.14
CA LEU A 168 -12.25 14.71 15.09
C LEU A 168 -11.87 15.45 16.38
N LEU A 169 -11.35 16.68 16.26
CA LEU A 169 -10.97 17.52 17.40
C LEU A 169 -12.19 17.90 18.25
N LYS A 170 -13.31 18.31 17.63
CA LYS A 170 -14.57 18.61 18.34
C LYS A 170 -15.17 17.40 19.03
N ALA A 171 -15.01 16.21 18.45
CA ALA A 171 -15.45 14.96 19.07
C ALA A 171 -14.48 14.46 20.17
N GLY A 172 -13.39 15.19 20.44
CA GLY A 172 -12.37 14.81 21.40
C GLY A 172 -11.47 13.64 20.98
N ARG A 173 -11.55 13.21 19.70
CA ARG A 173 -10.81 12.07 19.13
C ARG A 173 -9.39 12.48 18.69
N GLN A 174 -8.62 12.93 19.66
CA GLN A 174 -7.27 13.48 19.46
C GLN A 174 -6.31 12.49 18.79
N LEU A 175 -6.34 11.22 19.19
CA LEU A 175 -5.47 10.20 18.59
C LEU A 175 -5.78 10.00 17.10
N ASP A 176 -7.06 9.98 16.74
CA ASP A 176 -7.48 9.84 15.34
C ASP A 176 -7.12 11.08 14.53
N ALA A 177 -7.28 12.29 15.10
CA ALA A 177 -6.85 13.53 14.49
C ALA A 177 -5.35 13.53 14.18
N ARG A 178 -4.52 13.09 15.15
CA ARG A 178 -3.07 12.94 14.96
C ARG A 178 -2.75 11.97 13.82
N ASN A 179 -3.39 10.80 13.80
CA ASN A 179 -3.12 9.78 12.79
C ASN A 179 -3.54 10.24 11.38
N ALA A 180 -4.69 10.90 11.26
CA ALA A 180 -5.16 11.49 10.00
C ALA A 180 -4.17 12.54 9.47
N LEU A 181 -3.65 13.39 10.36
CA LEU A 181 -2.65 14.40 10.02
C LEU A 181 -1.30 13.78 9.63
N GLN A 182 -0.83 12.76 10.34
CA GLN A 182 0.38 12.03 9.98
C GLN A 182 0.26 11.42 8.57
N GLN A 183 -0.89 10.83 8.25
CA GLN A 183 -1.17 10.34 6.90
C GLN A 183 -1.21 11.49 5.87
N ALA A 184 -1.83 12.64 6.22
CA ALA A 184 -1.88 13.80 5.33
C ALA A 184 -0.47 14.33 5.00
N VAL A 185 0.43 14.39 5.98
CA VAL A 185 1.85 14.77 5.77
C VAL A 185 2.54 13.81 4.80
N ASN A 186 2.34 12.50 4.97
CA ASN A 186 2.95 11.49 4.10
C ASN A 186 2.40 11.54 2.66
N LEU A 187 1.09 11.77 2.50
CA LEU A 187 0.42 11.74 1.21
C LEU A 187 0.56 13.05 0.40
N SER A 188 0.88 14.16 1.07
CA SER A 188 0.98 15.49 0.47
C SER A 188 2.36 15.85 -0.08
N GLN A 189 3.38 14.98 0.05
CA GLN A 189 4.77 15.29 -0.34
C GLN A 189 4.97 15.81 -1.78
N GLY A 190 4.06 15.46 -2.70
CA GLY A 190 4.11 15.95 -4.08
C GLY A 190 3.46 17.31 -4.33
N GLU A 191 2.94 17.98 -3.31
CA GLU A 191 2.37 19.33 -3.40
C GLU A 191 2.78 20.17 -2.18
N GLN A 192 3.62 21.18 -2.39
CA GLN A 192 4.31 21.90 -1.33
C GLN A 192 3.36 22.64 -0.38
N ALA A 193 2.31 23.30 -0.90
CA ALA A 193 1.42 24.09 -0.05
C ALA A 193 0.59 23.21 0.89
N LEU A 194 0.00 22.13 0.37
CA LEU A 194 -0.73 21.13 1.15
C LEU A 194 0.20 20.43 2.15
N ASN A 195 1.44 20.15 1.76
CA ASN A 195 2.40 19.52 2.67
C ASN A 195 2.75 20.43 3.85
N GLU A 196 3.04 21.71 3.59
CA GLU A 196 3.33 22.66 4.66
C GLU A 196 2.13 22.87 5.57
N ASP A 197 0.90 23.00 5.05
CA ASP A 197 -0.31 23.08 5.86
C ASP A 197 -0.48 21.83 6.74
N ALA A 198 -0.39 20.63 6.14
CA ALA A 198 -0.50 19.37 6.88
C ALA A 198 0.56 19.25 7.99
N ARG A 199 1.79 19.70 7.73
CA ARG A 199 2.89 19.67 8.71
C ARG A 199 2.63 20.65 9.86
N VAL A 200 2.15 21.85 9.58
CA VAL A 200 1.81 22.86 10.61
C VAL A 200 0.66 22.35 11.48
N GLN A 201 -0.42 21.85 10.87
CA GLN A 201 -1.57 21.30 11.59
C GLN A 201 -1.17 20.09 12.45
N PHE A 202 -0.36 19.17 11.91
CA PHE A 202 0.20 18.03 12.64
C PHE A 202 1.01 18.50 13.86
N ARG A 203 1.94 19.44 13.66
CA ARG A 203 2.75 19.99 14.75
C ARG A 203 1.88 20.59 15.86
N ASN A 204 0.87 21.38 15.51
CA ASN A 204 -0.02 22.02 16.47
C ASN A 204 -0.79 21.00 17.32
N VAL A 205 -1.39 19.99 16.68
CA VAL A 205 -2.14 18.93 17.37
C VAL A 205 -1.23 18.11 18.28
N VAL A 206 -0.06 17.69 17.79
CA VAL A 206 0.89 16.91 18.61
C VAL A 206 1.40 17.73 19.79
N ARG A 207 1.72 19.02 19.59
CA ARG A 207 2.14 19.91 20.69
C ARG A 207 1.08 20.00 21.78
N GLN A 208 -0.18 20.19 21.40
CA GLN A 208 -1.30 20.24 22.35
C GLN A 208 -1.46 18.91 23.10
N GLN A 209 -1.34 17.77 22.41
CA GLN A 209 -1.40 16.45 23.04
C GLN A 209 -0.28 16.23 24.06
N VAL A 210 0.95 16.62 23.72
CA VAL A 210 2.09 16.54 24.64
C VAL A 210 1.85 17.43 25.85
N LYS A 211 1.37 18.67 25.66
CA LYS A 211 1.03 19.60 26.76
C LYS A 211 0.01 18.96 27.71
N MET A 212 -1.12 18.49 27.18
CA MET A 212 -2.18 17.87 28.00
C MET A 212 -1.71 16.56 28.66
N GLY A 213 -0.94 15.74 27.96
CA GLY A 213 -0.36 14.51 28.50
C GLY A 213 0.61 14.77 29.66
N LEU A 214 1.44 15.81 29.55
CA LEU A 214 2.38 16.21 30.60
C LEU A 214 1.65 16.73 31.85
N VAL A 215 0.60 17.55 31.67
CA VAL A 215 -0.25 18.00 32.78
C VAL A 215 -0.89 16.82 33.50
N ASN A 216 -1.51 15.91 32.75
CA ASN A 216 -2.13 14.71 33.30
C ASN A 216 -1.11 13.82 34.04
N ARG A 217 0.06 13.60 33.43
CA ARG A 217 1.11 12.78 34.06
C ARG A 217 1.64 13.43 35.35
N ARG A 218 1.82 14.75 35.36
CA ARG A 218 2.23 15.52 36.54
C ARG A 218 1.23 15.37 37.68
N GLN A 219 -0.07 15.46 37.40
CA GLN A 219 -1.11 15.28 38.40
C GLN A 219 -1.19 13.85 38.93
N ALA A 220 -1.13 12.86 38.04
CA ALA A 220 -1.10 11.45 38.43
C ALA A 220 0.09 11.15 39.38
N LEU A 221 1.27 11.71 39.10
CA LEU A 221 2.44 11.57 39.97
C LEU A 221 2.26 12.25 41.34
N ARG A 222 1.61 13.42 41.40
CA ARG A 222 1.32 14.10 42.67
C ARG A 222 0.35 13.29 43.54
N ALA A 223 -0.72 12.75 42.92
CA ALA A 223 -1.67 11.87 43.59
C ALA A 223 -1.00 10.59 44.11
N GLU A 224 -0.15 9.95 43.30
CA GLU A 224 0.64 8.76 43.71
C GLU A 224 1.56 9.06 44.90
N LYS A 225 2.14 10.27 44.96
CA LYS A 225 3.02 10.70 46.04
C LYS A 225 2.28 11.28 47.24
N ASN A 226 0.95 11.23 47.27
CA ASN A 226 0.12 11.75 48.36
C ASN A 226 0.38 13.26 48.64
N ILE A 227 0.82 14.00 47.61
CA ILE A 227 1.07 15.43 47.68
C ILE A 227 -0.27 16.12 47.37
N TYR A 228 -1.01 16.45 48.42
CA TYR A 228 -2.25 17.20 48.32
C TYR A 228 -1.95 18.68 48.56
N ASP A 229 -2.16 19.49 47.53
CA ASP A 229 -2.25 20.94 47.68
C ASP A 229 -3.71 21.26 48.02
N GLU A 230 -3.98 22.19 48.95
CA GLU A 230 -5.34 22.62 49.31
C GLU A 230 -6.10 23.33 48.14
N GLY A 231 -5.47 23.44 46.97
CA GLY A 231 -6.08 23.87 45.69
C GLY A 231 -5.85 22.92 44.51
N ALA A 232 -5.32 21.70 44.73
CA ALA A 232 -5.07 20.75 43.64
C ALA A 232 -6.35 19.99 43.25
N PRO A 233 -6.78 20.03 41.96
CA PRO A 233 -8.02 19.38 41.54
C PRO A 233 -7.95 17.86 41.66
N GLN A 234 -9.08 17.26 42.09
CA GLN A 234 -9.37 15.84 41.91
C GLN A 234 -9.36 15.47 40.42
N ALA A 235 -9.07 14.19 40.14
CA ALA A 235 -8.95 13.57 38.82
C ALA A 235 -9.73 14.30 37.71
N GLN A 236 -8.97 14.91 36.80
CA GLN A 236 -9.49 15.83 35.80
C GLN A 236 -10.39 15.08 34.81
N THR A 237 -11.70 15.25 34.98
CA THR A 237 -12.74 14.57 34.20
C THR A 237 -12.65 15.04 32.75
N GLY A 238 -12.38 14.12 31.80
CA GLY A 238 -12.29 14.47 30.37
C GLY A 238 -11.06 13.95 29.63
N TRP A 239 -10.03 13.47 30.34
CA TRP A 239 -8.92 12.74 29.72
C TRP A 239 -9.22 11.25 29.58
N ASN A 240 -9.27 10.76 28.35
CA ASN A 240 -9.57 9.38 27.99
C ASN A 240 -8.41 8.76 27.21
N ASP A 241 -7.32 8.43 27.92
CA ASP A 241 -6.15 7.75 27.35
C ASP A 241 -5.57 8.43 26.09
N GLY A 242 -5.36 9.75 26.18
CA GLY A 242 -4.86 10.57 25.07
C GLY A 242 -5.94 11.30 24.28
N ASN A 243 -7.22 10.95 24.47
CA ASN A 243 -8.36 11.67 23.91
C ASN A 243 -8.91 12.72 24.89
N PHE A 244 -9.27 13.89 24.38
CA PHE A 244 -9.80 15.02 25.15
C PHE A 244 -10.43 16.07 24.21
N ASP A 245 -11.43 16.81 24.71
CA ASP A 245 -12.13 17.85 23.96
C ASP A 245 -11.60 19.27 24.27
N GLU A 246 -12.15 20.28 23.59
CA GLU A 246 -11.75 21.68 23.77
C GLU A 246 -12.13 22.24 25.16
N ARG A 247 -13.20 21.72 25.78
CA ARG A 247 -13.62 22.15 27.12
C ARG A 247 -12.58 21.74 28.16
N TYR A 248 -12.10 20.51 28.05
CA TYR A 248 -11.01 20.00 28.87
C TYR A 248 -9.75 20.87 28.77
N VAL A 249 -9.38 21.24 27.54
CA VAL A 249 -8.20 22.09 27.29
C VAL A 249 -8.36 23.45 27.98
N ARG A 250 -9.51 24.13 27.80
CA ARG A 250 -9.77 25.42 28.46
C ARG A 250 -9.70 25.33 29.97
N GLN A 251 -10.30 24.29 30.55
CA GLN A 251 -10.27 24.07 32.00
C GLN A 251 -8.83 23.88 32.51
N VAL A 252 -8.02 23.08 31.81
CA VAL A 252 -6.61 22.89 32.16
C VAL A 252 -5.85 24.20 32.04
N GLU A 253 -6.06 24.97 30.97
CA GLU A 253 -5.35 26.22 30.75
C GLU A 253 -5.71 27.28 31.79
N GLU A 254 -6.98 27.45 32.15
CA GLU A 254 -7.44 28.38 33.19
C GLU A 254 -6.79 28.11 34.56
N GLN A 255 -6.47 26.85 34.85
CA GLN A 255 -5.86 26.44 36.12
C GLN A 255 -4.34 26.59 36.17
N LEU A 256 -3.67 26.72 35.01
CA LEU A 256 -2.23 26.93 34.94
C LEU A 256 -1.92 28.42 35.07
N ASP A 257 -0.89 28.77 35.84
CA ASP A 257 -0.35 30.14 35.81
C ASP A 257 0.41 30.42 34.50
N ALA A 258 0.75 31.69 34.24
CA ALA A 258 1.42 32.07 33.01
C ALA A 258 2.80 31.43 32.84
N ALA A 259 3.56 31.29 33.93
CA ALA A 259 4.91 30.74 33.89
C ALA A 259 4.90 29.23 33.59
N ASP A 260 3.96 28.49 34.18
CA ASP A 260 3.73 27.08 33.93
C ASP A 260 3.30 26.83 32.50
N ARG A 261 2.39 27.65 31.96
CA ARG A 261 1.97 27.56 30.54
C ARG A 261 3.17 27.70 29.61
N ASP A 262 3.99 28.74 29.80
CA ASP A 262 5.17 29.00 28.97
C ASP A 262 6.23 27.88 29.07
N ASN A 263 6.41 27.31 30.26
CA ASN A 263 7.33 26.20 30.48
C ASN A 263 6.84 24.91 29.80
N LEU A 264 5.55 24.58 29.93
CA LEU A 264 4.94 23.42 29.28
C LEU A 264 4.98 23.54 27.76
N ASP A 265 4.71 24.72 27.22
CA ASP A 265 4.77 24.99 25.79
C ASP A 265 6.19 24.78 25.24
N ARG A 266 7.22 25.27 25.96
CA ARG A 266 8.63 25.05 25.60
C ARG A 266 9.05 23.57 25.66
N VAL A 267 8.57 22.83 26.66
CA VAL A 267 8.86 21.39 26.77
C VAL A 267 8.16 20.62 25.65
N ALA A 268 6.90 20.93 25.39
CA ALA A 268 6.13 20.31 24.31
C ALA A 268 6.81 20.55 22.96
N ASP A 269 7.26 21.78 22.67
CA ASP A 269 7.98 22.09 21.42
C ASP A 269 9.23 21.24 21.24
N LYS A 270 10.07 21.14 22.29
CA LYS A 270 11.29 20.33 22.25
C LYS A 270 10.98 18.85 22.03
N MET A 271 9.95 18.31 22.69
CA MET A 271 9.53 16.92 22.51
C MET A 271 9.02 16.66 21.11
N VAL A 272 8.21 17.57 20.54
CA VAL A 272 7.72 17.44 19.16
C VAL A 272 8.88 17.50 18.18
N GLU A 273 9.82 18.42 18.35
CA GLU A 273 11.00 18.52 17.49
C GLU A 273 11.85 17.24 17.52
N GLN A 274 12.11 16.69 18.71
CA GLN A 274 12.82 15.42 18.85
C GLN A 274 12.06 14.25 18.21
N GLN A 275 10.74 14.19 18.38
CA GLN A 275 9.91 13.12 17.80
C GLN A 275 9.82 13.23 16.27
N VAL A 276 9.67 14.43 15.71
CA VAL A 276 9.63 14.64 14.25
C VAL A 276 10.99 14.34 13.62
N GLN A 277 12.10 14.66 14.27
CA GLN A 277 13.44 14.32 13.78
C GLN A 277 13.71 12.80 13.86
N ALA A 278 13.27 12.14 14.93
CA ALA A 278 13.38 10.68 15.08
C ALA A 278 12.44 9.92 14.12
N ALA A 279 11.28 10.49 13.82
CA ALA A 279 10.30 9.97 12.87
C ALA A 279 10.53 10.49 11.45
N THR A 280 11.79 10.67 11.03
CA THR A 280 12.16 10.80 9.60
C THR A 280 11.73 9.51 8.91
N ALA A 281 10.43 9.45 8.61
CA ALA A 281 9.75 8.26 8.13
C ALA A 281 10.37 7.93 6.78
N ALA A 282 10.80 6.68 6.63
CA ALA A 282 11.19 6.15 5.33
C ALA A 282 10.07 6.49 4.33
N THR A 283 10.44 7.21 3.28
CA THR A 283 9.46 7.57 2.24
C THR A 283 9.06 6.29 1.53
N ALA A 284 7.79 5.93 1.67
CA ALA A 284 7.20 4.77 1.01
C ALA A 284 7.51 4.76 -0.49
N ILE A 285 8.35 3.83 -0.96
CA ILE A 285 8.56 3.62 -2.38
C ILE A 285 7.31 2.97 -2.96
N ARG A 286 6.54 3.75 -3.72
CA ARG A 286 5.37 3.26 -4.46
C ARG A 286 5.81 2.70 -5.80
N ILE A 287 5.52 1.42 -6.02
CA ILE A 287 5.92 0.71 -7.23
C ILE A 287 4.78 0.79 -8.25
N ALA A 288 5.05 1.42 -9.40
CA ALA A 288 4.17 1.33 -10.55
C ALA A 288 4.33 -0.06 -11.18
N MET A 289 3.29 -0.89 -11.08
CA MET A 289 3.34 -2.26 -11.60
C MET A 289 3.52 -2.24 -13.13
N PRO A 290 4.52 -2.95 -13.69
CA PRO A 290 4.77 -2.99 -15.11
C PRO A 290 3.75 -3.91 -15.80
N GLU A 291 2.50 -3.47 -15.91
CA GLU A 291 1.35 -4.20 -16.48
C GLU A 291 1.52 -4.46 -17.99
N HIS A 292 2.55 -5.21 -18.38
CA HIS A 292 2.94 -5.53 -19.75
C HIS A 292 2.63 -7.00 -20.07
N GLY A 293 2.03 -7.23 -21.23
CA GLY A 293 1.74 -8.58 -21.75
C GLY A 293 0.25 -8.81 -21.95
N ARG A 294 -0.13 -10.09 -22.03
CA ARG A 294 -1.54 -10.50 -22.14
C ARG A 294 -2.15 -10.51 -20.75
N GLU A 295 -3.17 -9.68 -20.55
CA GLU A 295 -3.94 -9.60 -19.31
C GLU A 295 -4.93 -10.77 -19.22
N ILE A 296 -4.95 -11.40 -18.05
CA ILE A 296 -5.86 -12.47 -17.67
C ILE A 296 -6.53 -12.04 -16.37
N ARG A 297 -7.86 -12.04 -16.36
CA ARG A 297 -8.63 -11.68 -15.18
C ARG A 297 -9.28 -12.92 -14.61
N LEU A 298 -8.99 -13.16 -13.34
CA LEU A 298 -9.53 -14.27 -12.57
C LEU A 298 -10.26 -13.68 -11.37
N ARG A 299 -11.38 -14.28 -10.99
CA ARG A 299 -12.19 -13.83 -9.86
C ARG A 299 -12.68 -14.99 -9.01
N ARG A 300 -12.96 -14.70 -7.75
CA ARG A 300 -13.66 -15.60 -6.83
C ARG A 300 -14.47 -14.77 -5.85
N ALA A 301 -15.73 -15.13 -5.63
CA ALA A 301 -16.59 -14.35 -4.75
C ALA A 301 -16.14 -14.42 -3.27
N LEU A 302 -15.75 -15.60 -2.80
CA LEU A 302 -15.57 -15.84 -1.37
C LEU A 302 -14.56 -16.97 -1.08
N LEU A 303 -13.73 -16.74 -0.06
CA LEU A 303 -12.85 -17.72 0.59
C LEU A 303 -13.12 -17.67 2.09
N ASN A 304 -13.93 -18.62 2.57
CA ASN A 304 -14.42 -18.65 3.95
C ASN A 304 -13.35 -18.99 4.99
N ALA A 305 -12.41 -19.87 4.63
CA ALA A 305 -11.39 -20.32 5.56
C ALA A 305 -10.28 -19.26 5.68
N GLY A 306 -10.10 -18.70 6.88
CA GLY A 306 -8.89 -17.96 7.23
C GLY A 306 -7.65 -18.81 6.90
N GLY A 307 -6.67 -18.20 6.23
CA GLY A 307 -5.47 -18.89 5.76
C GLY A 307 -5.66 -19.81 4.55
N GLY A 308 -6.85 -19.81 3.93
CA GLY A 308 -7.11 -20.57 2.71
C GLY A 308 -6.13 -20.25 1.58
N THR A 309 -5.84 -21.25 0.75
CA THR A 309 -4.96 -21.10 -0.42
C THR A 309 -5.75 -20.63 -1.63
N LEU A 310 -5.16 -19.72 -2.41
CA LEU A 310 -5.64 -19.37 -3.74
C LEU A 310 -4.55 -19.68 -4.74
N ARG A 311 -4.86 -20.57 -5.68
CA ARG A 311 -3.92 -21.09 -6.66
C ARG A 311 -4.40 -20.86 -8.07
N VAL A 312 -3.47 -20.63 -8.97
CA VAL A 312 -3.69 -20.62 -10.42
C VAL A 312 -2.73 -21.60 -11.07
N VAL A 313 -3.27 -22.52 -11.86
CA VAL A 313 -2.48 -23.47 -12.64
C VAL A 313 -2.65 -23.16 -14.11
N PHE A 314 -1.54 -22.90 -14.79
CA PHE A 314 -1.54 -22.65 -16.23
C PHE A 314 -0.45 -23.46 -16.91
N GLU A 315 -0.61 -23.66 -18.21
CA GLU A 315 0.44 -24.17 -19.07
C GLU A 315 0.88 -23.04 -20.00
N ALA A 316 2.17 -22.77 -20.04
CA ALA A 316 2.75 -21.83 -20.99
C ALA A 316 3.67 -22.57 -21.96
N ARG A 317 3.64 -22.12 -23.22
CA ARG A 317 4.52 -22.60 -24.29
C ARG A 317 5.02 -21.41 -25.07
N ARG A 318 6.33 -21.29 -25.21
CA ARG A 318 6.95 -20.25 -26.02
C ARG A 318 6.45 -20.38 -27.45
N ALA A 319 5.97 -19.27 -28.01
CA ALA A 319 5.55 -19.24 -29.40
C ALA A 319 6.79 -19.48 -30.29
N PRO A 320 6.73 -20.41 -31.25
CA PRO A 320 7.86 -20.67 -32.13
C PRO A 320 8.20 -19.42 -32.95
N ALA A 321 9.49 -19.04 -32.97
CA ALA A 321 9.97 -17.85 -33.66
C ALA A 321 9.60 -17.82 -35.16
N GLY A 322 9.51 -19.00 -35.80
CA GLY A 322 9.17 -19.17 -37.22
C GLY A 322 7.73 -18.80 -37.60
N MET A 323 6.81 -18.65 -36.64
CA MET A 323 5.42 -18.30 -36.94
C MET A 323 5.24 -16.80 -37.26
N ARG A 324 6.26 -15.97 -36.95
CA ARG A 324 6.32 -14.57 -37.42
C ARG A 324 6.73 -14.49 -38.91
N LEU A 325 7.53 -15.43 -39.41
CA LEU A 325 7.93 -15.50 -40.82
C LEU A 325 6.76 -15.92 -41.74
N LEU A 326 5.86 -16.76 -41.26
CA LEU A 326 4.62 -17.13 -41.98
C LEU A 326 3.66 -15.96 -42.19
N ALA A 327 3.70 -14.91 -41.34
CA ALA A 327 2.90 -13.71 -41.55
C ALA A 327 3.40 -12.87 -42.75
N TYR A 328 4.65 -13.06 -43.18
CA TYR A 328 5.23 -12.43 -44.37
C TYR A 328 5.19 -13.36 -45.60
N TRP A 329 4.62 -14.57 -45.49
CA TRP A 329 4.39 -15.45 -46.64
C TRP A 329 3.68 -14.78 -47.83
N PRO A 330 2.62 -13.93 -47.66
CA PRO A 330 2.00 -13.26 -48.80
C PRO A 330 2.89 -12.18 -49.45
N LEU A 331 4.00 -11.77 -48.83
CA LEU A 331 4.96 -10.83 -49.43
C LEU A 331 6.02 -11.54 -50.29
N LEU A 332 6.20 -12.85 -50.15
CA LEU A 332 7.10 -13.63 -51.00
C LEU A 332 6.72 -13.61 -52.49
N PRO A 333 5.44 -13.79 -52.90
CA PRO A 333 5.08 -13.67 -54.32
C PRO A 333 5.22 -12.23 -54.85
N ALA A 334 5.01 -11.20 -54.02
CA ALA A 334 5.21 -9.80 -54.41
C ALA A 334 6.69 -9.49 -54.66
N CYS A 335 7.60 -9.99 -53.82
CA CYS A 335 9.04 -9.87 -54.02
C CYS A 335 9.54 -10.66 -55.24
N LEU A 336 9.01 -11.87 -55.48
CA LEU A 336 9.31 -12.66 -56.67
C LEU A 336 8.82 -11.99 -57.96
N GLY A 337 7.63 -11.39 -57.95
CA GLY A 337 7.08 -10.62 -59.07
C GLY A 337 7.91 -9.38 -59.39
N CYS A 338 8.30 -8.60 -58.38
CA CYS A 338 9.20 -7.45 -58.55
C CYS A 338 10.58 -7.86 -59.09
N TRP A 339 11.14 -8.98 -58.62
CA TRP A 339 12.44 -9.47 -59.10
C TRP A 339 12.39 -9.93 -60.56
N LEU A 340 11.30 -10.57 -60.99
CA LEU A 340 11.08 -10.97 -62.38
C LEU A 340 10.92 -9.76 -63.31
N LEU A 341 10.19 -8.73 -62.87
CA LEU A 341 10.06 -7.46 -63.59
C LEU A 341 11.39 -6.72 -63.71
N LEU A 342 12.20 -6.71 -62.65
CA LEU A 342 13.56 -6.15 -62.67
C LEU A 342 14.48 -6.90 -63.63
N ARG A 343 14.42 -8.24 -63.67
CA ARG A 343 15.20 -9.03 -64.65
C ARG A 343 14.75 -8.79 -66.09
N LEU A 344 13.46 -8.63 -66.35
CA LEU A 344 12.95 -8.29 -67.67
C LEU A 344 13.36 -6.87 -68.10
N ALA A 345 13.34 -5.90 -67.18
CA ALA A 345 13.76 -4.53 -67.46
C ALA A 345 15.28 -4.38 -67.66
N LEU A 346 16.10 -5.16 -66.96
CA LEU A 346 17.57 -5.13 -67.06
C LEU A 346 18.14 -6.09 -68.13
N GLY A 347 17.36 -7.11 -68.54
CA GLY A 347 17.74 -8.07 -69.58
C GLY A 347 17.47 -7.62 -71.02
N ALA A 348 16.81 -6.48 -71.22
CA ALA A 348 16.45 -5.94 -72.54
C ALA A 348 17.48 -4.97 -73.13
N LYS A 349 18.77 -5.13 -72.80
CA LYS A 349 19.88 -4.50 -73.53
C LYS A 349 20.76 -5.58 -74.15
N ARG A 350 20.46 -5.92 -75.39
CA ARG A 350 21.44 -6.41 -76.38
C ARG A 350 21.52 -5.39 -77.49
#